data_AF-A0AAD4M5Z3-F1
#
_entry.id   AF-A0AAD4M5Z3-F1
#
_cell.length_a   1.000
_cell.length_b   1.000
_cell.length_c   1.000
_cell.angle_alpha   90.00
_cell.angle_beta   90.00
_cell.angle_gamma   90.00
#
_symmetry.space_group_name_H-M   'P 1'
#
loop_
_entity.id
_entity.type
_entity.pdbx_description
1 polymer ?
#
loop_
_entity_poly.entity_id
_entity_poly.type
_entity_poly.pdbx_seq_one_letter_code
_entity_poly.pdbx_strand_id
1 'polypeptide(L)'
;MQDIGAHSKQSYAKEGPSVENEHWKRVWWYLIGLDRMQCAILGRPCATKEEDFNAEYPLEVDDDCWENANPQLAFQQPPDKPSTVAAFNLWLQLTDFVASTMHSFVSWLSSGLLRHNGPASGLSAEEVLNRLNENLTEWAEKVPPHLRWSSEIEDVVLANQSATLYTTYNLVVILMQRAFLPSSVAVLSSPPLTARAVSVNAAKAIVRILVVVHKRSLSNIPLLLSGAEVAAAVLCVDWWIIRAREADRATRDGKLAPGATQTIKSHMQDVQSLLAALRWAAPRWETAQERL
;
A
#
# COMPACT_ATOMS: atom_id res chain seq x y z
N MET A 1 22.71 2.64 -9.65
CA MET A 1 21.68 1.77 -10.29
C MET A 1 21.61 1.98 -11.80
N GLN A 2 21.50 3.23 -12.29
CA GLN A 2 21.54 3.49 -13.72
C GLN A 2 22.92 3.20 -14.34
N ASP A 3 24.00 3.61 -13.66
CA ASP A 3 25.38 3.39 -14.13
C ASP A 3 25.77 1.90 -14.29
N ILE A 4 25.17 1.03 -13.48
CA ILE A 4 25.39 -0.42 -13.53
C ILE A 4 24.39 -1.13 -14.47
N GLY A 5 23.51 -0.38 -15.15
CA GLY A 5 22.56 -0.94 -16.11
C GLY A 5 21.37 -1.70 -15.50
N ALA A 6 21.14 -1.60 -14.19
CA ALA A 6 20.16 -2.43 -13.49
C ALA A 6 18.69 -2.21 -13.90
N HIS A 7 18.44 -1.09 -14.57
CA HIS A 7 17.15 -0.63 -15.10
C HIS A 7 16.79 -1.25 -16.47
N SER A 8 17.75 -1.92 -17.13
CA SER A 8 17.60 -2.39 -18.51
C SER A 8 17.52 -3.92 -18.60
N LYS A 9 16.48 -4.43 -19.28
CA LYS A 9 16.36 -5.84 -19.66
C LYS A 9 17.56 -6.34 -20.47
N GLN A 10 18.16 -5.48 -21.29
CA GLN A 10 19.29 -5.86 -22.15
C GLN A 10 20.55 -6.17 -21.34
N SER A 11 20.70 -5.56 -20.15
CA SER A 11 21.81 -5.85 -19.23
C SER A 11 21.76 -7.29 -18.70
N TYR A 12 20.57 -7.89 -18.64
CA TYR A 12 20.35 -9.23 -18.10
C TYR A 12 20.16 -10.31 -19.18
N ALA A 13 19.80 -9.93 -20.40
CA ALA A 13 19.41 -10.88 -21.44
C ALA A 13 20.55 -11.70 -22.07
N LYS A 14 21.82 -11.28 -21.91
CA LYS A 14 22.95 -11.90 -22.63
C LYS A 14 23.47 -13.19 -22.01
N GLU A 15 23.37 -13.36 -20.70
CA GLU A 15 24.06 -14.45 -19.97
C GLU A 15 23.11 -15.37 -19.18
N GLY A 16 21.80 -15.11 -19.23
CA GLY A 16 20.83 -15.79 -18.39
C GLY A 16 20.84 -15.28 -16.93
N PRO A 17 20.06 -15.89 -16.03
CA PRO A 17 20.05 -15.50 -14.64
C PRO A 17 21.40 -15.76 -13.98
N SER A 18 21.88 -14.80 -13.20
CA SER A 18 23.10 -14.90 -12.40
C SER A 18 22.85 -14.31 -11.02
N VAL A 19 23.67 -14.70 -10.04
CA VAL A 19 23.55 -14.26 -8.64
C VAL A 19 23.62 -12.73 -8.56
N GLU A 20 24.57 -12.12 -9.27
CA GLU A 20 24.72 -10.67 -9.31
C GLU A 20 23.52 -9.98 -9.98
N ASN A 21 23.05 -10.53 -11.10
CA ASN A 21 21.92 -9.97 -11.84
C ASN A 21 20.62 -9.99 -11.01
N GLU A 22 20.32 -11.11 -10.35
CA GLU A 22 19.12 -11.20 -9.50
C GLU A 22 19.22 -10.29 -8.27
N HIS A 23 20.38 -10.17 -7.64
CA HIS A 23 20.58 -9.20 -6.56
C HIS A 23 20.30 -7.76 -7.03
N TRP A 24 20.88 -7.33 -8.16
CA TRP A 24 20.66 -5.98 -8.67
C TRP A 24 19.23 -5.73 -9.10
N LYS A 25 18.55 -6.71 -9.70
CA LYS A 25 17.11 -6.61 -10.00
C LYS A 25 16.28 -6.42 -8.74
N ARG A 26 16.54 -7.19 -7.69
CA ARG A 26 15.80 -7.05 -6.41
C ARG A 26 16.04 -5.70 -5.76
N VAL A 27 17.28 -5.21 -5.74
CA VAL A 27 17.61 -3.87 -5.22
C VAL A 27 16.92 -2.79 -6.05
N TRP A 28 16.95 -2.90 -7.38
CA TRP A 28 16.29 -1.95 -8.29
C TRP A 28 14.80 -1.85 -7.99
N TRP A 29 14.12 -2.99 -8.01
CA TRP A 29 12.68 -3.03 -7.79
C TRP A 29 12.28 -2.60 -6.38
N TYR A 30 13.12 -2.86 -5.37
CA TYR A 30 12.85 -2.40 -4.02
C TYR A 30 12.87 -0.86 -3.96
N LEU A 31 13.87 -0.23 -4.59
CA LEU A 31 13.95 1.23 -4.67
C LEU A 31 12.77 1.84 -5.45
N ILE A 32 12.36 1.21 -6.55
CA ILE A 32 11.21 1.64 -7.34
C ILE A 32 9.91 1.55 -6.52
N GLY A 33 9.67 0.41 -5.87
CA GLY A 33 8.48 0.23 -5.04
C GLY A 33 8.43 1.22 -3.86
N LEU A 34 9.59 1.46 -3.22
CA LEU A 34 9.70 2.46 -2.15
C LEU A 34 9.39 3.88 -2.64
N ASP A 35 9.98 4.30 -3.75
CA ASP A 35 9.75 5.64 -4.33
C ASP A 35 8.26 5.83 -4.65
N ARG A 36 7.63 4.85 -5.31
CA ARG A 36 6.20 4.88 -5.66
C ARG A 36 5.31 5.03 -4.43
N MET A 37 5.54 4.23 -3.39
CA MET A 37 4.75 4.30 -2.15
C MET A 37 4.95 5.63 -1.41
N GLN A 38 6.19 6.10 -1.26
CA GLN A 38 6.47 7.37 -0.59
C GLN A 38 5.89 8.55 -1.36
N CYS A 39 6.05 8.56 -2.69
CA CYS A 39 5.51 9.60 -3.55
C CYS A 39 3.99 9.66 -3.48
N ALA A 40 3.31 8.51 -3.42
CA ALA A 40 1.86 8.45 -3.24
C ALA A 40 1.40 8.96 -1.86
N ILE A 41 2.11 8.62 -0.79
CA ILE A 41 1.81 9.11 0.57
C ILE A 41 1.92 10.64 0.63
N LEU A 42 2.99 11.18 0.02
CA LEU A 42 3.32 12.61 0.02
C LEU A 42 2.57 13.41 -1.06
N GLY A 43 1.94 12.75 -2.03
CA GLY A 43 1.23 13.40 -3.14
C GLY A 43 2.16 14.10 -4.12
N ARG A 44 3.36 13.55 -4.37
CA ARG A 44 4.33 14.10 -5.33
C ARG A 44 4.58 13.10 -6.48
N PRO A 45 5.06 13.56 -7.65
CA PRO A 45 5.48 12.65 -8.72
C PRO A 45 6.66 11.76 -8.29
N CYS A 46 6.70 10.53 -8.82
CA CYS A 46 7.83 9.61 -8.64
C CYS A 46 9.09 10.15 -9.32
N ALA A 47 10.27 9.80 -8.79
CA ALA A 47 11.55 10.23 -9.33
C ALA A 47 11.88 9.50 -10.65
N THR A 48 11.59 8.20 -10.70
CA THR A 48 11.77 7.37 -11.89
C THR A 48 10.43 7.15 -12.57
N LYS A 49 10.35 7.39 -13.88
CA LYS A 49 9.13 7.15 -14.66
C LYS A 49 9.14 5.76 -15.28
N GLU A 50 7.96 5.23 -15.61
CA GLU A 50 7.83 3.90 -16.22
C GLU A 50 8.49 3.84 -17.60
N GLU A 51 8.54 4.95 -18.34
CA GLU A 51 9.25 5.03 -19.62
C GLU A 51 10.79 5.00 -19.51
N ASP A 52 11.34 5.21 -18.30
CA ASP A 52 12.79 5.32 -18.08
C ASP A 52 13.47 3.95 -17.85
N PHE A 53 12.70 2.87 -17.73
CA PHE A 53 13.25 1.53 -17.48
C PHE A 53 12.38 0.43 -18.10
N ASN A 54 12.97 -0.75 -18.31
CA ASN A 54 12.26 -1.92 -18.83
C ASN A 54 12.71 -3.23 -18.16
N ALA A 55 13.30 -3.13 -16.97
CA ALA A 55 13.66 -4.29 -16.17
C ALA A 55 12.46 -5.22 -15.95
N GLU A 56 12.69 -6.54 -16.01
CA GLU A 56 11.68 -7.53 -15.64
C GLU A 56 11.63 -7.69 -14.11
N TYR A 57 10.51 -8.16 -13.58
CA TYR A 57 10.44 -8.50 -12.15
C TYR A 57 11.50 -9.54 -11.77
N PRO A 58 11.93 -9.56 -10.50
CA PRO A 58 12.81 -10.59 -9.98
C PRO A 58 12.25 -11.99 -10.22
N LEU A 59 13.15 -12.96 -10.42
CA LEU A 59 12.74 -14.36 -10.48
C LEU A 59 12.15 -14.80 -9.13
N GLU A 60 11.05 -15.56 -9.18
CA GLU A 60 10.43 -16.18 -8.00
C GLU A 60 11.21 -17.42 -7.56
N VAL A 61 12.49 -17.21 -7.23
CA VAL A 61 13.43 -18.24 -6.81
C VAL A 61 14.19 -17.74 -5.60
N ASP A 62 14.14 -18.51 -4.52
CA ASP A 62 14.86 -18.22 -3.28
C ASP A 62 16.38 -18.36 -3.46
N ASP A 63 17.14 -17.65 -2.63
CA ASP A 63 18.60 -17.52 -2.76
C ASP A 63 19.33 -18.86 -2.60
N ASP A 64 18.76 -19.76 -1.80
CA ASP A 64 19.26 -21.13 -1.60
C ASP A 64 19.08 -22.03 -2.83
N CYS A 65 18.32 -21.57 -3.83
CA CYS A 65 18.05 -22.28 -5.08
C CYS A 65 18.80 -21.68 -6.28
N TRP A 66 19.65 -20.68 -6.07
CA TRP A 66 20.40 -20.03 -7.16
C TRP A 66 21.58 -20.86 -7.63
N GLU A 67 22.25 -21.56 -6.72
CA GLU A 67 23.41 -22.38 -7.02
C GLU A 67 23.07 -23.87 -6.90
N ASN A 68 23.47 -24.65 -7.90
CA ASN A 68 23.29 -26.10 -7.88
C ASN A 68 24.45 -26.80 -8.59
N ALA A 69 24.84 -27.98 -8.10
CA ALA A 69 25.88 -28.79 -8.73
C ALA A 69 25.51 -29.19 -10.17
N ASN A 70 24.21 -29.30 -10.47
CA ASN A 70 23.68 -29.38 -11.82
C ASN A 70 23.27 -27.97 -12.29
N PRO A 71 23.98 -27.36 -13.26
CA PRO A 71 23.65 -26.02 -13.76
C PRO A 71 22.23 -25.90 -14.34
N GLN A 72 21.60 -27.01 -14.75
CA GLN A 72 20.21 -27.01 -15.24
C GLN A 72 19.17 -26.89 -14.13
N LEU A 73 19.56 -27.04 -12.87
CA LEU A 73 18.70 -26.88 -11.70
C LEU A 73 18.99 -25.57 -10.94
N ALA A 74 20.01 -24.82 -11.36
CA ALA A 74 20.28 -23.49 -10.85
C ALA A 74 19.13 -22.54 -11.23
N PHE A 75 18.78 -21.62 -10.33
CA PHE A 75 17.67 -20.68 -10.50
C PHE A 75 16.32 -21.36 -10.75
N GLN A 76 16.06 -22.49 -10.07
CA GLN A 76 14.77 -23.16 -10.12
C GLN A 76 14.22 -23.37 -8.73
N GLN A 77 13.02 -22.85 -8.49
CA GLN A 77 12.30 -23.06 -7.24
C GLN A 77 11.75 -24.50 -7.18
N PRO A 78 11.96 -25.24 -6.09
CA PRO A 78 11.37 -26.55 -5.90
C PRO A 78 9.83 -26.49 -5.94
N PRO A 79 9.13 -27.47 -6.56
CA PRO A 79 7.66 -27.44 -6.68
C PRO A 79 6.91 -27.46 -5.34
N ASP A 80 7.53 -27.98 -4.29
CA ASP A 80 6.99 -28.15 -2.94
C ASP A 80 7.30 -26.97 -2.01
N LYS A 81 8.13 -26.01 -2.45
CA LYS A 81 8.55 -24.85 -1.68
C LYS A 81 8.12 -23.56 -2.38
N PRO A 82 7.07 -22.86 -1.92
CA PRO A 82 6.73 -21.55 -2.46
C PRO A 82 7.89 -20.56 -2.31
N SER A 83 8.16 -19.76 -3.33
CA SER A 83 9.21 -18.75 -3.25
C SER A 83 8.79 -17.60 -2.34
N THR A 84 9.70 -17.20 -1.46
CA THR A 84 9.57 -16.00 -0.64
C THR A 84 9.56 -14.72 -1.49
N VAL A 85 10.10 -14.76 -2.71
CA VAL A 85 10.12 -13.62 -3.64
C VAL A 85 8.75 -13.40 -4.29
N ALA A 86 7.87 -14.40 -4.32
CA ALA A 86 6.52 -14.26 -4.86
C ALA A 86 5.73 -13.15 -4.14
N ALA A 87 5.88 -13.05 -2.82
CA ALA A 87 5.28 -11.94 -2.06
C ALA A 87 5.88 -10.58 -2.44
N PHE A 88 7.16 -10.52 -2.77
CA PHE A 88 7.78 -9.27 -3.23
C PHE A 88 7.23 -8.85 -4.59
N ASN A 89 7.09 -9.78 -5.54
CA ASN A 89 6.51 -9.50 -6.85
C ASN A 89 5.04 -9.06 -6.75
N LEU A 90 4.24 -9.71 -5.90
CA LEU A 90 2.87 -9.29 -5.63
C LEU A 90 2.79 -7.89 -5.02
N TRP A 91 3.74 -7.53 -4.14
CA TRP A 91 3.84 -6.19 -3.59
C TRP A 91 4.20 -5.16 -4.67
N LEU A 92 5.15 -5.47 -5.55
CA LEU A 92 5.51 -4.59 -6.67
C LEU A 92 4.32 -4.28 -7.57
N GLN A 93 3.50 -5.29 -7.90
CA GLN A 93 2.25 -5.09 -8.66
C GLN A 93 1.31 -4.07 -8.01
N LEU A 94 1.17 -4.08 -6.67
CA LEU A 94 0.39 -3.06 -5.96
C LEU A 94 1.01 -1.65 -6.13
N THR A 95 2.33 -1.55 -6.11
CA THR A 95 3.03 -0.26 -6.33
C THR A 95 2.92 0.23 -7.79
N ASP A 96 2.82 -0.67 -8.76
CA ASP A 96 2.55 -0.31 -10.16
C ASP A 96 1.16 0.31 -10.32
N PHE A 97 0.14 -0.25 -9.65
CA PHE A 97 -1.20 0.35 -9.65
C PHE A 97 -1.20 1.77 -9.07
N VAL A 98 -0.42 1.99 -8.02
CA VAL A 98 -0.22 3.33 -7.43
C VAL A 98 0.42 4.29 -8.44
N ALA A 99 1.50 3.87 -9.11
CA ALA A 99 2.21 4.70 -10.07
C ALA A 99 1.32 5.09 -11.26
N SER A 100 0.65 4.11 -11.87
CA SER A 100 -0.26 4.30 -13.00
C SER A 100 -1.43 5.24 -12.65
N THR A 101 -1.98 5.07 -11.44
CA THR A 101 -3.08 5.90 -10.95
C THR A 101 -2.64 7.34 -10.67
N MET A 102 -1.48 7.53 -10.04
CA MET A 102 -0.89 8.85 -9.78
C MET A 102 -0.54 9.60 -11.07
N HIS A 103 0.00 8.90 -12.07
CA HIS A 103 0.27 9.49 -13.38
C HIS A 103 -1.03 10.01 -14.05
N SER A 104 -2.11 9.21 -13.98
CA SER A 104 -3.43 9.60 -14.48
C SER A 104 -3.99 10.82 -13.73
N PHE A 105 -3.77 10.89 -12.42
CA PHE A 105 -4.18 12.02 -11.58
C PHE A 105 -3.43 13.33 -11.91
N VAL A 106 -2.10 13.28 -12.06
CA VAL A 106 -1.28 14.46 -12.43
C VAL A 106 -1.63 14.94 -13.84
N SER A 107 -1.88 14.01 -14.78
CA SER A 107 -2.38 14.31 -16.12
C SER A 107 -3.74 15.01 -16.08
N TRP A 108 -4.65 14.57 -15.21
CA TRP A 108 -5.93 15.22 -14.97
C TRP A 108 -5.77 16.65 -14.41
N LEU A 109 -5.00 16.84 -13.34
CA LEU A 109 -4.77 18.16 -12.72
C LEU A 109 -4.14 19.17 -13.70
N SER A 110 -3.13 18.73 -14.45
CA SER A 110 -2.42 19.60 -15.40
C SER A 110 -3.30 20.02 -16.58
N SER A 111 -4.20 19.16 -17.04
CA SER A 111 -5.19 19.53 -18.07
C SER A 111 -6.16 20.61 -17.59
N GLY A 112 -6.70 20.48 -16.36
CA GLY A 112 -7.65 21.43 -15.80
C GLY A 112 -7.07 22.81 -15.49
N LEU A 113 -5.75 22.90 -15.24
CA LEU A 113 -5.04 24.16 -14.97
C LEU A 113 -4.53 24.86 -16.24
N LEU A 114 -4.28 24.13 -17.33
CA LEU A 114 -3.60 24.67 -18.51
C LEU A 114 -4.41 24.60 -19.82
N ARG A 115 -5.52 23.85 -19.90
CA ARG A 115 -6.28 23.69 -21.15
C ARG A 115 -7.79 23.61 -20.89
N HIS A 116 -8.57 24.33 -21.70
CA HIS A 116 -10.05 24.21 -21.78
C HIS A 116 -10.54 22.87 -22.38
N ASN A 117 -9.62 21.96 -22.70
CA ASN A 117 -9.91 20.63 -23.23
C ASN A 117 -9.50 19.62 -22.14
N GLY A 118 -10.38 18.67 -21.83
CA GLY A 118 -10.33 17.77 -20.66
C GLY A 118 -9.04 16.94 -20.44
N PRO A 119 -9.06 15.98 -19.50
CA PRO A 119 -7.89 15.19 -19.09
C PRO A 119 -7.04 14.71 -20.27
N ALA A 120 -5.72 14.89 -20.18
CA ALA A 120 -4.81 14.42 -21.23
C ALA A 120 -4.80 12.88 -21.34
N SER A 121 -5.22 12.17 -20.28
CA SER A 121 -5.52 10.73 -20.30
C SER A 121 -6.86 10.36 -20.96
N GLY A 122 -7.75 11.34 -21.18
CA GLY A 122 -9.12 11.14 -21.63
C GLY A 122 -10.07 10.54 -20.59
N LEU A 123 -9.58 10.18 -19.38
CA LEU A 123 -10.37 9.49 -18.35
C LEU A 123 -10.81 10.46 -17.25
N SER A 124 -12.05 10.29 -16.82
CA SER A 124 -12.59 10.89 -15.60
C SER A 124 -11.98 10.28 -14.33
N ALA A 125 -12.05 11.01 -13.22
CA ALA A 125 -11.63 10.52 -11.90
C ALA A 125 -12.34 9.21 -11.51
N GLU A 126 -13.62 9.09 -11.85
CA GLU A 126 -14.43 7.91 -11.58
C GLU A 126 -13.93 6.70 -12.38
N GLU A 127 -13.63 6.86 -13.67
CA GLU A 127 -13.09 5.78 -14.51
C GLU A 127 -11.71 5.31 -14.03
N VAL A 128 -10.85 6.23 -13.58
CA VAL A 128 -9.54 5.86 -13.00
C VAL A 128 -9.73 5.06 -11.71
N LEU A 129 -10.62 5.49 -10.82
CA LEU A 129 -10.93 4.77 -9.58
C LEU A 129 -11.57 3.40 -9.83
N ASN A 130 -12.46 3.28 -10.82
CA ASN A 130 -13.09 2.01 -11.17
C ASN A 130 -12.05 1.01 -11.70
N ARG A 131 -11.17 1.44 -12.61
CA ARG A 131 -10.07 0.60 -13.11
C ARG A 131 -9.13 0.14 -12.00
N LEU A 132 -8.80 1.05 -11.07
CA LEU A 132 -8.01 0.67 -9.91
C LEU A 132 -8.72 -0.41 -9.08
N ASN A 133 -10.02 -0.25 -8.82
CA ASN A 133 -10.78 -1.23 -8.03
C ASN A 133 -10.87 -2.59 -8.73
N GLU A 134 -11.04 -2.61 -10.06
CA GLU A 134 -10.98 -3.83 -10.88
C GLU A 134 -9.61 -4.51 -10.76
N ASN A 135 -8.52 -3.76 -10.97
CA ASN A 135 -7.15 -4.27 -10.87
C ASN A 135 -6.84 -4.84 -9.47
N LEU A 136 -7.28 -4.15 -8.41
CA LEU A 136 -7.12 -4.61 -7.03
C LEU A 136 -7.91 -5.90 -6.76
N THR A 137 -9.13 -5.99 -7.30
CA THR A 137 -9.96 -7.20 -7.16
C THR A 137 -9.32 -8.38 -7.88
N GLU A 138 -8.90 -8.20 -9.12
CA GLU A 138 -8.21 -9.23 -9.91
C GLU A 138 -6.89 -9.66 -9.24
N TRP A 139 -6.13 -8.70 -8.72
CA TRP A 139 -4.92 -8.98 -7.97
C TRP A 139 -5.22 -9.88 -6.77
N ALA A 140 -6.27 -9.57 -5.99
CA ALA A 140 -6.65 -10.35 -4.81
C ALA A 140 -7.06 -11.80 -5.15
N GLU A 141 -7.69 -12.02 -6.31
CA GLU A 141 -8.03 -13.36 -6.81
C GLU A 141 -6.78 -14.18 -7.17
N LYS A 142 -5.78 -13.51 -7.77
CA LYS A 142 -4.51 -14.13 -8.20
C LYS A 142 -3.54 -14.42 -7.04
N VAL A 143 -3.70 -13.79 -5.88
CA VAL A 143 -2.85 -14.09 -4.71
C VAL A 143 -2.93 -15.58 -4.35
N PRO A 144 -1.80 -16.30 -4.32
CA PRO A 144 -1.76 -17.72 -3.96
C PRO A 144 -2.30 -17.97 -2.54
N PRO A 145 -2.94 -19.13 -2.28
CA PRO A 145 -3.57 -19.41 -0.99
C PRO A 145 -2.67 -19.20 0.23
N HIS A 146 -1.39 -19.56 0.15
CA HIS A 146 -0.42 -19.43 1.25
C HIS A 146 -0.02 -17.97 1.57
N LEU A 147 -0.32 -17.02 0.67
CA LEU A 147 -0.09 -15.58 0.86
C LEU A 147 -1.37 -14.80 1.14
N ARG A 148 -2.55 -15.44 1.10
CA ARG A 148 -3.82 -14.79 1.45
C ARG A 148 -3.89 -14.54 2.94
N TRP A 149 -4.25 -13.32 3.34
CA TRP A 149 -4.22 -12.95 4.75
C TRP A 149 -5.16 -13.79 5.60
N SER A 150 -4.57 -14.40 6.62
CA SER A 150 -5.28 -15.04 7.73
C SER A 150 -4.51 -14.78 9.03
N SER A 151 -5.23 -14.54 10.11
CA SER A 151 -4.63 -14.46 11.45
C SER A 151 -4.03 -15.78 11.93
N GLU A 152 -4.39 -16.88 11.27
CA GLU A 152 -4.06 -18.26 11.63
C GLU A 152 -2.80 -18.80 10.92
N ILE A 153 -2.17 -18.01 10.02
CA ILE A 153 -0.92 -18.43 9.37
C ILE A 153 0.15 -18.64 10.44
N GLU A 154 0.56 -19.88 10.68
CA GLU A 154 1.52 -20.22 11.74
C GLU A 154 2.93 -19.75 11.39
N ASP A 155 3.36 -19.96 10.14
CA ASP A 155 4.66 -19.54 9.64
C ASP A 155 4.83 -18.01 9.74
N VAL A 156 5.87 -17.60 10.45
CA VAL A 156 6.13 -16.17 10.77
C VAL A 156 6.50 -15.37 9.52
N VAL A 157 7.19 -15.99 8.56
CA VAL A 157 7.62 -15.32 7.33
C VAL A 157 6.41 -15.10 6.43
N LEU A 158 5.59 -16.14 6.19
CA LEU A 158 4.36 -16.05 5.41
C LEU A 158 3.36 -15.09 6.06
N ALA A 159 3.21 -15.11 7.38
CA ALA A 159 2.35 -14.17 8.09
C ALA A 159 2.81 -12.71 7.90
N ASN A 160 4.13 -12.45 7.94
CA ASN A 160 4.69 -11.12 7.67
C ASN A 160 4.48 -10.68 6.21
N GLN A 161 4.71 -11.57 5.26
CA GLN A 161 4.53 -11.32 3.83
C GLN A 161 3.06 -11.00 3.54
N SER A 162 2.15 -11.84 4.01
CA SER A 162 0.73 -11.64 3.84
C SER A 162 0.23 -10.36 4.51
N ALA A 163 0.70 -10.05 5.73
CA ALA A 163 0.41 -8.77 6.40
C ALA A 163 0.87 -7.57 5.56
N THR A 164 2.06 -7.64 4.97
CA THR A 164 2.61 -6.61 4.06
C THR A 164 1.70 -6.38 2.87
N LEU A 165 1.34 -7.45 2.19
CA LEU A 165 0.52 -7.40 0.98
C LEU A 165 -0.84 -6.76 1.26
N TYR A 166 -1.56 -7.27 2.26
CA TYR A 166 -2.92 -6.80 2.54
C TYR A 166 -2.95 -5.44 3.24
N THR A 167 -1.93 -5.08 4.02
CA THR A 167 -1.84 -3.71 4.54
C THR A 167 -1.53 -2.73 3.41
N THR A 168 -0.62 -3.07 2.50
CA THR A 168 -0.32 -2.26 1.31
C THR A 168 -1.56 -2.10 0.44
N TYR A 169 -2.29 -3.19 0.16
CA TYR A 169 -3.56 -3.15 -0.56
C TYR A 169 -4.53 -2.11 0.02
N ASN A 170 -4.75 -2.16 1.33
CA ASN A 170 -5.67 -1.23 1.99
C ASN A 170 -5.13 0.21 2.03
N LEU A 171 -3.80 0.39 2.11
CA LEU A 171 -3.17 1.70 1.97
C LEU A 171 -3.40 2.28 0.57
N VAL A 172 -3.24 1.48 -0.50
CA VAL A 172 -3.53 1.90 -1.87
C VAL A 172 -4.98 2.36 -2.00
N VAL A 173 -5.94 1.59 -1.48
CA VAL A 173 -7.36 1.98 -1.46
C VAL A 173 -7.55 3.36 -0.82
N ILE A 174 -6.99 3.59 0.37
CA ILE A 174 -7.14 4.87 1.09
C ILE A 174 -6.48 6.02 0.32
N LEU A 175 -5.24 5.83 -0.15
CA LEU A 175 -4.48 6.88 -0.82
C LEU A 175 -5.15 7.33 -2.12
N MET A 176 -5.72 6.39 -2.88
CA MET A 176 -6.36 6.71 -4.15
C MET A 176 -7.73 7.35 -3.94
N GLN A 177 -8.52 6.89 -2.96
CA GLN A 177 -9.75 7.60 -2.58
C GLN A 177 -9.46 9.05 -2.15
N ARG A 178 -8.34 9.31 -1.46
CA ARG A 178 -7.91 10.66 -1.09
C ARG A 178 -7.49 11.51 -2.30
N ALA A 179 -6.71 10.95 -3.23
CA ALA A 179 -6.17 11.70 -4.36
C ALA A 179 -7.27 12.31 -5.25
N PHE A 180 -8.36 11.58 -5.49
CA PHE A 180 -9.44 12.02 -6.38
C PHE A 180 -10.58 12.79 -5.69
N LEU A 181 -10.41 13.21 -4.42
CA LEU A 181 -11.33 14.16 -3.80
C LEU A 181 -11.04 15.58 -4.30
N PRO A 182 -12.02 16.30 -4.89
CA PRO A 182 -11.81 17.67 -5.34
C PRO A 182 -11.31 18.56 -4.19
N SER A 183 -10.28 19.38 -4.45
CA SER A 183 -9.65 20.25 -3.45
C SER A 183 -10.61 21.26 -2.80
N SER A 184 -11.73 21.60 -3.46
CA SER A 184 -12.80 22.44 -2.93
C SER A 184 -13.72 21.71 -1.93
N VAL A 185 -13.81 20.38 -2.01
CA VAL A 185 -14.58 19.53 -1.08
C VAL A 185 -13.70 19.18 0.13
N ALA A 186 -12.42 18.90 -0.06
CA ALA A 186 -11.52 18.50 1.02
C ALA A 186 -11.41 19.50 2.20
N VAL A 187 -11.62 20.80 1.97
CA VAL A 187 -11.50 21.85 3.00
C VAL A 187 -12.86 22.25 3.59
N LEU A 188 -13.98 22.06 2.88
CA LEU A 188 -15.28 22.67 3.25
C LEU A 188 -16.51 21.77 3.06
N SER A 189 -16.39 20.55 2.53
CA SER A 189 -17.55 19.68 2.31
C SER A 189 -17.19 18.21 2.52
N SER A 190 -18.06 17.46 3.20
CA SER A 190 -17.79 16.05 3.46
C SER A 190 -17.45 15.29 2.16
N PRO A 191 -16.48 14.36 2.16
CA PRO A 191 -16.25 13.48 1.01
C PRO A 191 -17.54 12.74 0.63
N PRO A 192 -17.68 12.32 -0.64
CA PRO A 192 -18.78 11.45 -1.06
C PRO A 192 -18.91 10.28 -0.09
N LEU A 193 -20.14 9.96 0.33
CA LEU A 193 -20.40 8.96 1.37
C LEU A 193 -19.77 7.60 1.05
N THR A 194 -19.68 7.27 -0.24
CA THR A 194 -19.04 6.05 -0.76
C THR A 194 -17.53 6.06 -0.54
N ALA A 195 -16.80 7.09 -0.97
CA ALA A 195 -15.35 7.23 -0.81
C ALA A 195 -14.93 7.21 0.67
N ARG A 196 -15.73 7.86 1.53
CA ARG A 196 -15.58 7.83 2.98
C ARG A 196 -15.73 6.41 3.53
N ALA A 197 -16.83 5.72 3.21
CA ALA A 197 -17.10 4.37 3.72
C ALA A 197 -16.01 3.38 3.28
N VAL A 198 -15.55 3.46 2.04
CA VAL A 198 -14.46 2.64 1.50
C VAL A 198 -13.17 2.88 2.29
N SER A 199 -12.79 4.14 2.50
CA SER A 199 -11.57 4.49 3.25
C SER A 199 -11.62 4.03 4.70
N VAL A 200 -12.76 4.19 5.38
CA VAL A 200 -12.95 3.71 6.76
C VAL A 200 -12.88 2.19 6.85
N ASN A 201 -13.49 1.48 5.90
CA ASN A 201 -13.43 0.01 5.86
C ASN A 201 -11.99 -0.49 5.65
N ALA A 202 -11.25 0.14 4.75
CA ALA A 202 -9.83 -0.15 4.52
C ALA A 202 -8.98 0.14 5.77
N ALA A 203 -9.20 1.28 6.44
CA ALA A 203 -8.51 1.63 7.68
C ALA A 203 -8.78 0.60 8.79
N LYS A 204 -10.03 0.14 8.94
CA LYS A 204 -10.39 -0.93 9.89
C LYS A 204 -9.76 -2.27 9.53
N ALA A 205 -9.61 -2.59 8.24
CA ALA A 205 -8.90 -3.78 7.81
C ALA A 205 -7.42 -3.71 8.23
N ILE A 206 -6.75 -2.56 8.03
CA ILE A 206 -5.38 -2.32 8.50
C ILE A 206 -5.29 -2.52 10.01
N VAL A 207 -6.19 -1.93 10.81
CA VAL A 207 -6.21 -2.11 12.27
C VAL A 207 -6.25 -3.58 12.66
N ARG A 208 -7.14 -4.37 12.05
CA ARG A 208 -7.26 -5.81 12.34
C ARG A 208 -5.95 -6.56 12.04
N ILE A 209 -5.29 -6.24 10.93
CA ILE A 209 -3.99 -6.83 10.57
C ILE A 209 -2.92 -6.43 11.59
N LEU A 210 -2.78 -5.13 11.87
CA LEU A 210 -1.74 -4.61 12.74
C LEU A 210 -1.89 -5.04 14.20
N VAL A 211 -3.11 -5.26 14.68
CA VAL A 211 -3.35 -5.85 16.00
C VAL A 211 -2.77 -7.27 16.08
N VAL A 212 -2.91 -8.07 15.02
CA VAL A 212 -2.33 -9.42 14.97
C VAL A 212 -0.81 -9.36 14.88
N VAL A 213 -0.27 -8.51 14.00
CA VAL A 213 1.18 -8.25 13.86
C VAL A 213 1.80 -7.86 15.21
N HIS A 214 1.17 -6.94 15.92
CA HIS A 214 1.63 -6.49 17.23
C HIS A 214 1.56 -7.61 18.28
N LYS A 215 0.41 -8.31 18.40
CA LYS A 215 0.22 -9.40 19.38
C LYS A 215 1.21 -10.54 19.17
N ARG A 216 1.54 -10.85 17.91
CA ARG A 216 2.49 -11.90 17.55
C ARG A 216 3.94 -11.43 17.46
N SER A 217 4.19 -10.14 17.71
CA SER A 217 5.53 -9.52 17.61
C SER A 217 6.23 -9.75 16.26
N LEU A 218 5.48 -9.68 15.16
CA LEU A 218 6.04 -9.90 13.83
C LEU A 218 6.95 -8.72 13.40
N SER A 219 8.04 -9.02 12.71
CA SER A 219 9.17 -8.13 12.37
C SER A 219 8.90 -7.14 11.21
N ASN A 220 7.73 -6.50 11.19
CA ASN A 220 7.31 -5.61 10.09
C ASN A 220 7.04 -4.17 10.51
N ILE A 221 8.06 -3.54 11.10
CA ILE A 221 7.97 -2.21 11.70
C ILE A 221 7.66 -1.10 10.67
N PRO A 222 8.28 -1.04 9.48
CA PRO A 222 7.98 0.03 8.50
C PRO A 222 6.52 0.02 8.02
N LEU A 223 5.95 -1.18 7.82
CA LEU A 223 4.54 -1.35 7.48
C LEU A 223 3.64 -0.95 8.64
N LEU A 224 3.99 -1.36 9.87
CA LEU A 224 3.23 -1.02 11.07
C LEU A 224 3.14 0.49 11.24
N LEU A 225 4.24 1.21 11.04
CA LEU A 225 4.26 2.67 11.12
C LEU A 225 3.35 3.30 10.08
N SER A 226 3.60 3.04 8.79
CA SER A 226 2.86 3.66 7.68
C SER A 226 1.37 3.29 7.73
N GLY A 227 1.06 2.03 8.03
CA GLY A 227 -0.31 1.54 8.18
C GLY A 227 -1.05 2.18 9.36
N ALA A 228 -0.40 2.26 10.53
CA ALA A 228 -1.00 2.84 11.72
C ALA A 228 -1.25 4.35 11.57
N GLU A 229 -0.29 5.09 11.01
CA GLU A 229 -0.42 6.53 10.78
C GLU A 229 -1.62 6.85 9.88
N VAL A 230 -1.69 6.20 8.70
CA VAL A 230 -2.77 6.45 7.73
C VAL A 230 -4.12 5.99 8.26
N ALA A 231 -4.20 4.79 8.87
CA ALA A 231 -5.45 4.28 9.42
C ALA A 231 -5.95 5.15 10.58
N ALA A 232 -5.07 5.57 11.50
CA ALA A 232 -5.43 6.46 12.59
C ALA A 232 -5.92 7.81 12.06
N ALA A 233 -5.25 8.40 11.05
CA ALA A 233 -5.68 9.64 10.44
C ALA A 233 -7.10 9.54 9.84
N VAL A 234 -7.38 8.48 9.06
CA VAL A 234 -8.72 8.24 8.49
C VAL A 234 -9.78 8.12 9.59
N LEU A 235 -9.52 7.34 10.63
CA LEU A 235 -10.48 7.12 11.71
C LEU A 235 -10.73 8.38 12.55
N CYS A 236 -9.69 9.18 12.80
CA CYS A 236 -9.81 10.47 13.49
C CYS A 236 -10.61 11.49 12.66
N VAL A 237 -10.38 11.55 11.35
CA VAL A 237 -11.17 12.41 10.44
C VAL A 237 -12.63 11.96 10.40
N ASP A 238 -12.88 10.65 10.30
CA ASP A 238 -14.24 10.10 10.31
C ASP A 238 -14.98 10.46 11.61
N TRP A 239 -14.31 10.27 12.75
CA TRP A 239 -14.78 10.66 14.06
C TRP A 239 -15.13 12.15 14.13
N TRP A 240 -14.26 13.02 13.63
CA TRP A 240 -14.49 14.47 13.59
C TRP A 240 -15.73 14.81 12.78
N ILE A 241 -15.87 14.22 11.58
CA ILE A 241 -17.03 14.47 10.72
C ILE A 241 -18.33 14.00 11.38
N ILE A 242 -18.33 12.83 12.05
CA ILE A 242 -19.51 12.37 12.80
C ILE A 242 -19.86 13.40 13.89
N ARG A 243 -18.88 13.84 14.67
CA ARG A 243 -19.12 14.81 15.74
C ARG A 243 -19.62 16.16 15.23
N ALA A 244 -19.07 16.66 14.13
CA ALA A 244 -19.52 17.92 13.53
C ALA A 244 -20.99 17.81 13.07
N ARG A 245 -21.34 16.73 12.35
CA ARG A 245 -22.72 16.48 11.90
C ARG A 245 -23.71 16.34 13.06
N GLU A 246 -23.28 15.69 14.14
CA GLU A 246 -24.13 15.54 15.32
C GLU A 246 -24.22 16.82 16.15
N ALA A 247 -23.20 17.67 16.18
CA ALA A 247 -23.30 19.00 16.79
C ALA A 247 -24.31 19.89 16.06
N ASP A 248 -24.31 19.85 14.72
CA ASP A 248 -25.31 20.52 13.87
C ASP A 248 -26.73 19.96 14.04
N ARG A 249 -26.86 18.71 14.51
CA ARG A 249 -28.15 18.06 14.84
C ARG A 249 -28.57 18.29 16.29
N ALA A 250 -27.62 18.36 17.22
CA ALA A 250 -27.87 18.55 18.65
C ALA A 250 -28.39 19.96 18.96
N THR A 251 -28.09 20.96 18.11
CA THR A 251 -28.80 22.25 18.10
C THR A 251 -30.31 22.12 17.80
N ARG A 252 -30.78 20.95 17.34
CA ARG A 252 -32.19 20.64 17.08
C ARG A 252 -32.83 19.68 18.10
N ASP A 253 -32.13 18.68 18.63
CA ASP A 253 -32.72 17.62 19.50
C ASP A 253 -31.89 17.20 20.76
N GLY A 254 -30.74 17.83 21.03
CA GLY A 254 -30.05 17.75 22.34
C GLY A 254 -29.29 16.45 22.71
N LYS A 255 -29.29 15.37 21.91
CA LYS A 255 -28.49 14.15 22.16
C LYS A 255 -27.93 13.51 20.88
N LEU A 256 -26.75 12.88 20.97
CA LEU A 256 -26.17 12.09 19.87
C LEU A 256 -27.04 10.86 19.56
N ALA A 257 -27.19 10.54 18.29
CA ALA A 257 -27.80 9.29 17.88
C ALA A 257 -27.02 8.07 18.44
N PRO A 258 -27.71 7.02 18.95
CA PRO A 258 -27.04 5.83 19.51
C PRO A 258 -26.03 5.18 18.56
N GLY A 259 -26.35 5.12 17.26
CA GLY A 259 -25.45 4.58 16.23
C GLY A 259 -24.17 5.41 16.05
N ALA A 260 -24.26 6.75 16.11
CA ALA A 260 -23.09 7.62 16.03
C ALA A 260 -22.16 7.43 17.24
N THR A 261 -22.74 7.27 18.43
CA THR A 261 -22.00 7.02 19.67
C THR A 261 -21.23 5.70 19.61
N GLN A 262 -21.86 4.62 19.13
CA GLN A 262 -21.21 3.32 19.00
C GLN A 262 -20.06 3.37 17.97
N THR A 263 -20.26 4.02 16.84
CA THR A 263 -19.22 4.19 15.81
C THR A 263 -18.03 4.98 16.36
N ILE A 264 -18.27 6.09 17.04
CA ILE A 264 -17.22 6.89 17.70
C ILE A 264 -16.41 6.04 18.67
N LYS A 265 -17.08 5.25 19.52
CA LYS A 265 -16.42 4.38 20.49
C LYS A 265 -15.53 3.33 19.80
N SER A 266 -16.02 2.71 18.73
CA SER A 266 -15.24 1.77 17.92
C SER A 266 -14.00 2.43 17.31
N HIS A 267 -14.12 3.62 16.74
CA HIS A 267 -12.96 4.33 16.15
C HIS A 267 -11.89 4.63 17.20
N MET A 268 -12.31 5.06 18.39
CA MET A 268 -11.37 5.33 19.49
C MET A 268 -10.66 4.07 19.98
N GLN A 269 -11.34 2.93 20.04
CA GLN A 269 -10.73 1.64 20.39
C GLN A 269 -9.70 1.19 19.35
N ASP A 270 -10.03 1.36 18.07
CA ASP A 270 -9.12 1.07 16.96
C ASP A 270 -7.86 1.95 17.03
N VAL A 271 -8.03 3.26 17.22
CA VAL A 271 -6.90 4.22 17.38
C VAL A 271 -6.04 3.88 18.60
N GLN A 272 -6.65 3.52 19.73
CA GLN A 272 -5.91 3.09 20.93
C GLN A 272 -5.07 1.83 20.66
N SER A 273 -5.61 0.88 19.89
CA SER A 273 -4.90 -0.34 19.51
C SER A 273 -3.69 -0.03 18.62
N LEU A 274 -3.84 0.90 17.67
CA LEU A 274 -2.74 1.38 16.84
C LEU A 274 -1.65 2.09 17.66
N LEU A 275 -2.05 2.95 18.61
CA LEU A 275 -1.10 3.63 19.51
C LEU A 275 -0.32 2.63 20.38
N ALA A 276 -0.97 1.56 20.86
CA ALA A 276 -0.28 0.50 21.60
C ALA A 276 0.77 -0.21 20.72
N ALA A 277 0.40 -0.54 19.48
CA ALA A 277 1.32 -1.14 18.52
C ALA A 277 2.52 -0.23 18.20
N LEU A 278 2.29 1.07 17.98
CA LEU A 278 3.35 2.06 17.73
C LEU A 278 4.29 2.21 18.93
N ARG A 279 3.75 2.29 20.16
CA ARG A 279 4.56 2.35 21.39
C ARG A 279 5.42 1.10 21.58
N TRP A 280 4.92 -0.06 21.19
CA TRP A 280 5.70 -1.30 21.19
C TRP A 280 6.81 -1.29 20.14
N ALA A 281 6.58 -0.68 18.98
CA ALA A 281 7.59 -0.57 17.93
C ALA A 281 8.67 0.48 18.24
N ALA A 282 8.35 1.55 18.99
CA ALA A 282 9.23 2.69 19.22
C ALA A 282 10.64 2.35 19.78
N PRO A 283 10.82 1.46 20.78
CA PRO A 283 12.15 1.09 21.29
C PRO A 283 12.99 0.30 20.29
N ARG A 284 12.37 -0.31 19.27
CA ARG A 284 13.03 -1.10 18.23
C ARG A 284 13.50 -0.22 17.05
N TRP A 285 13.36 1.09 17.19
CA TRP A 285 13.72 2.10 16.21
C TRP A 285 14.77 3.02 16.84
N GLU A 286 16.06 2.72 16.61
CA GLU A 286 17.18 3.55 17.12
C GLU A 286 17.06 5.03 16.72
N THR A 287 16.35 5.34 15.63
CA THR A 287 16.08 6.70 15.16
C THR A 287 14.92 7.43 15.88
N ALA A 288 14.21 6.80 16.83
CA ALA A 288 13.06 7.39 17.55
C ALA A 288 13.40 7.80 18.97
N GLN A 289 14.56 7.38 19.48
CA GLN A 289 15.06 7.80 20.79
C GLN A 289 15.29 9.32 20.87
N GLU A 290 15.45 10.00 19.73
CA GLU A 290 15.69 11.45 19.68
C GLU A 290 14.42 12.29 19.42
N ARG A 291 13.23 11.69 19.23
CA ARG A 291 12.00 12.41 18.85
C ARG A 291 10.76 12.13 19.70
N LEU A 292 10.92 11.53 20.89
CA LEU A 292 9.91 11.50 21.96
C LEU A 292 10.43 12.26 23.17
#